data_AF-A0A1E7I315-F1
#
_entry.id   AF-A0A1E7I315-F1
#
_cell.length_a   1.000
_cell.length_b   1.000
_cell.length_c   1.000
_cell.angle_alpha   90.00
_cell.angle_beta   90.00
_cell.angle_gamma   90.00
#
_symmetry.space_group_name_H-M   'P 1'
#
loop_
_entity.id
_entity.type
_entity.pdbx_description
1 polymer ?
#
loop_
_entity_poly.entity_id
_entity_poly.type
_entity_poly.pdbx_seq_one_letter_code
_entity_poly.pdbx_strand_id
1 'polypeptide(L)'
;MIKREHIKQAIDAISRRDPEIGYTLDEMLAMGLIDTLPTAEASDHNGDFYLLFDNIPVTIKRFIFFQEGTVPIEQRLLIKYGELVTRQKLLQKRRDISLQDAAGELRIAGVRLMVTHEIDYAITRLQKDEIKPEFAFNSTEDRSASSAPDPSESKRRIIARLETIKRDNLPLEITSSTINDQINPTVFYRSMVDLDTPACFVSFPFCMDSLLQVADINLEFFQVRFLIDCLIRGTEQNLFACVVENKIEGLVYLALKERYFYKTLEISYIATVRGAAAERSAYRPKIFKGIGTFLVAGVWLLWKIAPAGARDILLDSEIGARQFYDGIGFQSQGLSKYRLKNPKGHLVKAVIDMANHCRDLNENAITEIKAIIKNQVKILCRKAGSKKKKAARITALEVVKLCLSSGAFPEFAAIAVRELIINRKKIPESQEFFQFIREFGSDETKSMLHRGEEGKPGKHRK
;
A
#
# COMPACT_ATOMS: atom_id res chain seq x y z
N MET A 1 13.39 -20.08 15.45
CA MET A 1 13.80 -19.43 16.70
C MET A 1 15.11 -18.72 16.45
N ILE A 2 15.28 -17.51 16.96
CA ILE A 2 16.55 -16.79 16.89
C ILE A 2 17.52 -17.45 17.88
N LYS A 3 18.77 -17.61 17.46
CA LYS A 3 19.85 -18.11 18.31
C LYS A 3 20.86 -17.00 18.54
N ARG A 4 21.67 -17.14 19.58
CA ARG A 4 22.71 -16.17 19.95
C ARG A 4 23.73 -15.98 18.81
N GLU A 5 24.00 -17.02 18.03
CA GLU A 5 24.87 -16.96 16.86
C GLU A 5 24.29 -16.06 15.76
N HIS A 6 22.96 -16.03 15.57
CA HIS A 6 22.33 -15.12 14.61
C HIS A 6 22.47 -13.65 15.04
N ILE A 7 22.40 -13.38 16.34
CA ILE A 7 22.62 -12.05 16.91
C ILE A 7 24.08 -11.63 16.67
N LYS A 8 25.03 -12.52 16.97
CA LYS A 8 26.46 -12.27 16.73
C LYS A 8 26.76 -12.01 15.26
N GLN A 9 26.20 -12.80 14.34
CA GLN A 9 26.34 -12.59 12.90
C GLN A 9 25.81 -11.22 12.45
N ALA A 10 24.66 -10.78 12.99
CA ALA A 10 24.15 -9.44 12.74
C ALA A 10 25.09 -8.34 13.26
N ILE A 11 25.63 -8.49 14.48
CA ILE A 11 26.59 -7.55 15.05
C ILE A 11 27.87 -7.49 14.21
N ASP A 12 28.40 -8.62 13.78
CA ASP A 12 29.59 -8.66 12.92
C ASP A 12 29.32 -8.00 11.57
N ALA A 13 28.11 -8.16 11.01
CA ALA A 13 27.71 -7.49 9.78
C ALA A 13 27.61 -5.95 9.94
N ILE A 14 27.15 -5.46 11.10
CA ILE A 14 27.18 -4.04 11.47
C ILE A 14 28.62 -3.57 11.65
N SER A 15 29.44 -4.29 12.41
CA SER A 15 30.83 -3.95 12.75
C SER A 15 31.72 -3.74 11.52
N ARG A 16 31.50 -4.52 10.45
CA ARG A 16 32.21 -4.34 9.18
C ARG A 16 31.96 -2.98 8.50
N ARG A 17 30.86 -2.32 8.84
CA ARG A 17 30.39 -1.06 8.23
C ARG A 17 30.59 0.11 9.19
N ASP A 18 30.25 -0.11 10.46
CA ASP A 18 30.43 0.82 11.56
C ASP A 18 31.08 0.08 12.75
N PRO A 19 32.42 0.13 12.86
CA PRO A 19 33.16 -0.58 13.89
C PRO A 19 32.82 -0.10 15.31
N GLU A 20 32.48 1.18 15.49
CA GLU A 20 32.16 1.75 16.79
C GLU A 20 30.84 1.17 17.32
N ILE A 21 29.78 1.21 16.49
CA ILE A 21 28.50 0.60 16.84
C ILE A 21 28.67 -0.91 17.07
N GLY A 22 29.41 -1.58 16.18
CA GLY A 22 29.67 -3.01 16.28
C GLY A 22 30.36 -3.41 17.58
N TYR A 23 31.37 -2.65 18.00
CA TYR A 23 32.10 -2.87 19.25
C TYR A 23 31.16 -2.76 20.46
N THR A 24 30.37 -1.69 20.57
CA THR A 24 29.43 -1.52 21.69
C THR A 24 28.38 -2.62 21.73
N LEU A 25 27.80 -2.98 20.57
CA LEU A 25 26.82 -4.07 20.51
C LEU A 25 27.41 -5.42 20.93
N ASP A 26 28.68 -5.68 20.59
CA ASP A 26 29.36 -6.91 20.99
C ASP A 26 29.63 -6.98 22.49
N GLU A 27 30.05 -5.86 23.09
CA GLU A 27 30.16 -5.74 24.56
C GLU A 27 28.80 -5.96 25.23
N MET A 28 27.74 -5.36 24.72
CA MET A 28 26.38 -5.55 25.24
C MET A 28 25.91 -7.01 25.13
N LEU A 29 26.23 -7.68 24.03
CA LEU A 29 25.98 -9.12 23.89
C LEU A 29 26.76 -9.90 24.96
N ALA A 30 28.06 -9.65 25.11
CA ALA A 30 28.91 -10.31 26.10
C ALA A 30 28.44 -10.11 27.55
N MET A 31 27.92 -8.92 27.87
CA MET A 31 27.34 -8.59 29.18
C MET A 31 25.93 -9.17 29.40
N GLY A 32 25.33 -9.82 28.40
CA GLY A 32 23.97 -10.37 28.48
C GLY A 32 22.87 -9.31 28.40
N LEU A 33 23.19 -8.08 28.01
CA LEU A 33 22.21 -7.01 27.78
C LEU A 33 21.46 -7.22 26.47
N ILE A 34 22.08 -7.90 25.50
CA ILE A 34 21.42 -8.39 24.29
C ILE A 34 21.40 -9.92 24.39
N ASP A 35 20.23 -10.53 24.22
CA ASP A 35 20.12 -11.99 24.26
C ASP A 35 18.92 -12.54 23.49
N THR A 36 18.78 -13.86 23.45
CA THR A 36 17.59 -14.53 22.93
C THR A 36 16.46 -14.57 23.97
N LEU A 37 15.21 -14.45 23.53
CA LEU A 37 14.06 -14.63 24.43
C LEU A 37 13.97 -16.11 24.90
N PRO A 38 13.82 -16.40 26.19
CA PRO A 38 13.69 -17.77 26.70
C PRO A 38 12.53 -18.53 26.05
N THR A 39 12.74 -19.82 25.76
CA THR A 39 11.79 -20.66 25.00
C THR A 39 10.39 -20.76 25.63
N ALA A 40 10.29 -20.65 26.96
CA ALA A 40 9.00 -20.68 27.68
C ALA A 40 8.13 -19.43 27.46
N GLU A 41 8.74 -18.30 27.09
CA GLU A 41 8.05 -17.03 26.81
C GLU A 41 7.73 -16.85 25.32
N ALA A 42 8.34 -17.67 24.45
CA ALA A 42 8.21 -17.55 23.00
C ALA A 42 6.93 -18.18 22.40
N SER A 43 6.19 -19.00 23.16
CA SER A 43 5.04 -19.76 22.65
C SER A 43 3.74 -18.96 22.50
N ASP A 44 3.68 -17.74 23.03
CA ASP A 44 2.45 -16.93 23.13
C ASP A 44 2.42 -15.76 22.15
N HIS A 45 3.25 -15.81 21.11
CA HIS A 45 3.45 -14.70 20.19
C HIS A 45 3.07 -15.08 18.76
N ASN A 46 2.52 -14.09 18.05
CA ASN A 46 1.78 -14.13 16.78
C ASN A 46 2.56 -14.68 15.55
N GLY A 47 3.35 -15.75 15.71
CA GLY A 47 4.22 -16.35 14.70
C GLY A 47 5.58 -15.69 14.53
N ASP A 48 5.80 -14.50 15.10
CA ASP A 48 7.06 -13.72 14.99
C ASP A 48 8.16 -14.21 15.96
N PHE A 49 9.41 -13.84 15.69
CA PHE A 49 10.54 -14.10 16.58
C PHE A 49 10.86 -12.88 17.44
N TYR A 50 11.59 -13.10 18.53
CA TYR A 50 11.97 -12.04 19.48
C TYR A 50 13.43 -12.18 19.88
N LEU A 51 14.07 -11.03 20.12
CA LEU A 51 15.31 -10.92 20.87
C LEU A 51 15.11 -9.98 22.06
N LEU A 52 15.97 -10.05 23.06
CA LEU A 52 16.01 -9.12 24.18
C LEU A 52 17.08 -8.06 23.91
N PHE A 53 16.73 -6.81 24.14
CA PHE A 53 17.67 -5.69 24.16
C PHE A 53 17.42 -4.88 25.43
N ASP A 54 18.36 -4.87 26.35
CA ASP A 54 18.24 -4.26 27.67
C ASP A 54 16.98 -4.75 28.41
N ASN A 55 16.76 -6.07 28.43
CA ASN A 55 15.56 -6.75 28.95
C ASN A 55 14.23 -6.36 28.28
N ILE A 56 14.26 -5.62 27.16
CA ILE A 56 13.08 -5.28 26.39
C ILE A 56 12.96 -6.24 25.21
N PRO A 57 11.82 -6.95 25.04
CA PRO A 57 11.61 -7.79 23.87
C PRO A 57 11.45 -6.94 22.61
N VAL A 58 12.19 -7.31 21.57
CA VAL A 58 12.22 -6.67 20.26
C VAL A 58 11.73 -7.67 19.23
N THR A 59 10.72 -7.27 18.45
CA THR A 59 10.05 -8.18 17.50
C THR A 59 10.83 -8.26 16.20
N ILE A 60 11.10 -9.48 15.74
CA ILE A 60 11.72 -9.80 14.46
C ILE A 60 10.69 -10.55 13.62
N LYS A 61 10.34 -9.99 12.45
CA LYS A 61 9.37 -10.62 11.55
C LYS A 61 9.89 -11.94 11.04
N ARG A 62 9.15 -13.02 11.34
CA ARG A 62 9.57 -14.39 11.03
C ARG A 62 9.78 -14.58 9.53
N PHE A 63 8.85 -14.09 8.71
CA PHE A 63 8.93 -14.22 7.26
C PHE A 63 10.19 -13.58 6.70
N ILE A 64 10.48 -12.33 7.10
CA ILE A 64 11.67 -11.59 6.66
C ILE A 64 12.95 -12.30 7.11
N PHE A 65 12.99 -12.82 8.34
CA PHE A 65 14.14 -13.58 8.83
C PHE A 65 14.41 -14.84 7.99
N PHE A 66 13.36 -15.56 7.57
CA PHE A 66 13.54 -16.73 6.70
C PHE A 66 14.00 -16.38 5.29
N GLN A 67 13.57 -15.23 4.75
CA GLN A 67 13.92 -14.81 3.40
C GLN A 67 15.31 -14.16 3.34
N GLU A 68 15.67 -13.39 4.36
CA GLU A 68 16.85 -12.51 4.32
C GLU A 68 17.91 -12.84 5.39
N GLY A 69 17.67 -13.82 6.25
CA GLY A 69 18.59 -14.19 7.32
C GLY A 69 18.66 -13.14 8.43
N THR A 70 19.85 -12.64 8.73
CA THR A 70 20.12 -11.77 9.90
C THR A 70 19.77 -10.30 9.68
N VAL A 71 19.41 -9.88 8.47
CA VAL A 71 19.08 -8.48 8.13
C VAL A 71 18.05 -7.83 9.06
N PRO A 72 16.89 -8.45 9.35
CA PRO A 72 15.93 -7.84 10.28
C PRO A 72 16.46 -7.75 11.71
N ILE A 73 17.45 -8.57 12.10
CA ILE A 73 18.14 -8.43 13.40
C ILE A 73 19.08 -7.22 13.35
N GLU A 74 19.87 -7.05 12.28
CA GLU A 74 20.75 -5.88 12.07
C GLU A 74 19.95 -4.57 12.25
N GLN A 75 18.83 -4.44 11.54
CA GLN A 75 18.01 -3.23 11.57
C GLN A 75 17.44 -2.95 12.96
N ARG A 76 16.97 -3.99 13.66
CA ARG A 76 16.39 -3.83 15.00
C ARG A 76 17.43 -3.49 16.06
N LEU A 77 18.64 -4.04 15.96
CA LEU A 77 19.76 -3.66 16.82
C LEU A 77 20.17 -2.20 16.62
N LEU A 78 20.27 -1.74 15.36
CA LEU A 78 20.58 -0.34 15.04
C LEU A 78 19.54 0.63 15.60
N ILE A 79 18.25 0.30 15.48
CA ILE A 79 17.18 1.12 16.08
C ILE A 79 17.36 1.22 17.59
N LYS A 80 17.56 0.09 18.28
CA LYS A 80 17.70 0.06 19.73
C LYS A 80 18.97 0.73 20.24
N TYR A 81 20.06 0.58 19.51
CA TYR A 81 21.30 1.32 19.80
C TYR A 81 21.09 2.83 19.68
N GLY A 82 20.45 3.31 18.61
CA GLY A 82 20.17 4.74 18.45
C GLY A 82 19.20 5.29 19.51
N GLU A 83 18.20 4.50 19.93
CA GLU A 83 17.35 4.80 21.09
C GLU A 83 18.19 4.93 22.38
N LEU A 84 19.15 4.01 22.62
CA LEU A 84 20.02 3.99 23.80
C LEU A 84 20.96 5.22 23.86
N VAL A 85 21.66 5.51 22.77
CA VAL A 85 22.58 6.66 22.69
C VAL A 85 21.83 7.97 22.91
N THR A 86 20.64 8.11 22.33
CA THR A 86 19.81 9.31 22.49
C THR A 86 19.30 9.44 23.93
N ARG A 87 18.92 8.33 24.58
CA ARG A 87 18.52 8.30 25.99
C ARG A 87 19.63 8.83 26.89
N GLN A 88 20.87 8.38 26.68
CA GLN A 88 22.03 8.86 27.44
C GLN A 88 22.26 10.38 27.23
N LYS A 89 22.15 10.87 25.99
CA LYS A 89 22.27 12.31 25.67
C LYS A 89 21.18 13.15 26.36
N LEU A 90 19.94 12.67 26.42
CA LEU A 90 18.85 13.38 27.09
C LEU A 90 19.05 13.44 28.61
N LEU A 91 19.50 12.34 29.22
CA LEU A 91 19.81 12.29 30.66
C LEU A 91 20.96 13.26 31.03
N GLN A 92 21.98 13.38 30.17
CA GLN A 92 23.08 14.32 30.38
C GLN A 92 22.65 15.79 30.27
N LYS A 93 21.68 16.09 29.40
CA LYS A 93 21.23 17.47 29.13
C LYS A 93 20.28 18.06 30.19
N ARG A 94 19.86 17.30 31.21
CA ARG A 94 18.92 17.71 32.30
C ARG A 94 17.76 18.59 31.79
N ARG A 95 17.09 18.18 30.71
CA ARG A 95 15.91 18.90 30.20
C ARG A 95 14.64 18.31 30.81
N ASP A 96 13.74 19.19 31.26
CA ASP A 96 12.35 18.82 31.57
C ASP A 96 11.60 18.62 30.23
N ILE A 97 11.63 17.39 29.74
CA ILE A 97 10.86 16.95 28.55
C ILE A 97 9.76 16.03 29.06
N SER A 98 8.56 16.14 28.49
CA SER A 98 7.49 15.20 28.81
C SER A 98 7.91 13.76 28.45
N LEU A 99 7.47 12.77 29.21
CA LEU A 99 7.84 11.37 28.96
C LEU A 99 7.42 10.90 27.54
N GLN A 100 6.33 11.47 27.00
CA GLN A 100 5.85 11.15 25.66
C GLN A 100 6.73 11.75 24.57
N ASP A 101 7.12 13.02 24.71
CA ASP A 101 8.01 13.68 23.75
C ASP A 101 9.39 13.04 23.76
N ALA A 102 9.90 12.69 24.94
CA ALA A 102 11.15 11.95 25.08
C ALA A 102 11.06 10.58 24.37
N ALA A 103 9.99 9.81 24.59
CA ALA A 103 9.82 8.51 23.92
C ALA A 103 9.74 8.64 22.39
N GLY A 104 9.06 9.67 21.88
CA GLY A 104 9.02 9.98 20.45
C GLY A 104 10.39 10.34 19.88
N GLU A 105 11.13 11.21 20.56
CA GLU A 105 12.48 11.63 20.15
C GLU A 105 13.46 10.44 20.11
N LEU A 106 13.42 9.57 21.14
CA LEU A 106 14.23 8.35 21.16
C LEU A 106 13.93 7.46 19.97
N ARG A 107 12.65 7.22 19.71
CA ARG A 107 12.21 6.34 18.64
C ARG A 107 12.62 6.86 17.27
N ILE A 108 12.38 8.14 17.00
CA ILE A 108 12.77 8.80 15.74
C ILE A 108 14.29 8.72 15.57
N ALA A 109 15.07 8.97 16.63
CA ALA A 109 16.53 8.92 16.55
C ALA A 109 17.04 7.50 16.23
N GLY A 110 16.48 6.47 16.86
CA GLY A 110 16.79 5.07 16.58
C GLY A 110 16.49 4.68 15.13
N VAL A 111 15.27 4.98 14.68
CA VAL A 111 14.82 4.70 13.31
C VAL A 111 15.69 5.45 12.29
N ARG A 112 16.03 6.71 12.57
CA ARG A 112 16.89 7.54 11.72
C ARG A 112 18.31 7.03 11.60
N LEU A 113 18.90 6.56 12.69
CA LEU A 113 20.21 5.92 12.66
C LEU A 113 20.20 4.70 11.73
N MET A 114 19.20 3.82 11.89
CA MET A 114 19.09 2.61 11.07
C MET A 114 18.92 2.94 9.58
N VAL A 115 17.99 3.85 9.23
CA VAL A 115 17.77 4.25 7.83
C VAL A 115 19.04 4.85 7.22
N THR A 116 19.72 5.72 7.96
CA THR A 116 20.97 6.34 7.49
C THR A 116 22.05 5.29 7.24
N HIS A 117 22.21 4.33 8.16
CA HIS A 117 23.15 3.22 8.03
C HIS A 117 22.83 2.33 6.80
N GLU A 118 21.56 2.05 6.51
CA GLU A 118 21.17 1.31 5.30
C GLU A 118 21.46 2.07 4.01
N ILE A 119 21.25 3.40 3.99
CA ILE A 119 21.61 4.23 2.83
C ILE A 119 23.13 4.23 2.60
N ASP A 120 23.92 4.41 3.67
CA ASP A 120 25.39 4.41 3.58
C ASP A 120 25.93 3.04 3.14
N TYR A 121 25.31 1.97 3.63
CA TYR A 121 25.62 0.62 3.19
C TYR A 121 25.33 0.44 1.70
N ALA A 122 24.18 0.88 1.21
CA ALA A 122 23.83 0.83 -0.20
C ALA A 122 24.80 1.62 -1.09
N ILE A 123 25.17 2.84 -0.68
CA ILE A 123 26.17 3.67 -1.38
C ILE A 123 27.51 2.94 -1.45
N THR A 124 27.96 2.35 -0.34
CA THR A 124 29.23 1.60 -0.28
C THR A 124 29.23 0.40 -1.22
N ARG A 125 28.14 -0.38 -1.24
CA ARG A 125 28.00 -1.53 -2.15
C ARG A 125 28.02 -1.12 -3.62
N LEU A 126 27.35 -0.01 -3.95
CA LEU A 126 27.41 0.56 -5.29
C LEU A 126 28.84 0.96 -5.63
N GLN A 127 29.53 1.70 -4.75
CA GLN A 127 30.91 2.14 -4.96
C GLN A 127 31.87 0.97 -5.22
N LYS A 128 31.74 -0.12 -4.46
CA LYS A 128 32.54 -1.36 -4.58
C LYS A 128 32.13 -2.30 -5.71
N ASP A 129 31.11 -1.94 -6.50
CA ASP A 129 30.55 -2.78 -7.58
C ASP A 129 30.00 -4.14 -7.11
N GLU A 130 29.63 -4.24 -5.83
CA GLU A 130 29.00 -5.43 -5.24
C GLU A 130 27.52 -5.56 -5.68
N ILE A 131 26.91 -4.46 -6.10
CA ILE A 131 25.59 -4.43 -6.77
C ILE A 131 25.70 -3.56 -8.01
N LYS A 132 25.02 -3.97 -9.08
CA LYS A 132 24.89 -3.17 -10.30
C LYS A 132 23.45 -2.67 -10.46
N PRO A 133 23.25 -1.44 -10.96
CA PRO A 133 21.92 -0.99 -11.35
C PRO A 133 21.38 -1.86 -12.49
N GLU A 134 20.30 -2.59 -12.23
CA GLU A 134 19.63 -3.43 -13.22
C GLU A 134 18.51 -2.62 -13.87
N PHE A 135 18.80 -1.73 -14.82
CA PHE A 135 17.71 -1.11 -15.60
C PHE A 135 17.02 -2.21 -16.42
N ALA A 136 15.88 -2.68 -15.95
CA ALA A 136 15.09 -3.70 -16.61
C ALA A 136 14.57 -3.17 -17.96
N PHE A 137 15.36 -3.34 -19.02
CA PHE A 137 14.93 -3.16 -20.40
C PHE A 137 14.01 -4.33 -20.79
N ASN A 138 12.72 -4.20 -20.49
CA ASN A 138 11.65 -4.97 -21.12
C ASN A 138 10.83 -4.05 -22.02
N SER A 139 11.45 -3.58 -23.10
CA SER A 139 10.75 -3.04 -24.27
C SER A 139 11.43 -3.58 -25.52
N THR A 140 10.89 -4.68 -26.01
CA THR A 140 11.03 -5.07 -27.42
C THR A 140 10.41 -3.98 -28.29
N GLU A 141 11.13 -3.61 -29.35
CA GLU A 141 10.68 -2.81 -30.51
C GLU A 141 10.55 -1.29 -30.30
N ASP A 142 11.70 -0.60 -30.22
CA ASP A 142 12.02 0.50 -31.15
C ASP A 142 13.49 0.93 -30.97
N ARG A 143 14.36 0.43 -31.84
CA ARG A 143 15.78 0.82 -31.89
C ARG A 143 15.94 2.05 -32.79
N SER A 144 15.79 3.24 -32.20
CA SER A 144 16.61 4.38 -32.60
C SER A 144 17.81 4.46 -31.66
N ALA A 145 19.01 4.31 -32.21
CA ALA A 145 20.27 4.36 -31.49
C ALA A 145 20.55 5.79 -30.98
N SER A 146 20.06 6.12 -29.77
CA SER A 146 20.63 7.19 -28.96
C SER A 146 20.48 6.91 -27.47
N SER A 147 21.66 6.84 -26.82
CA SER A 147 21.93 6.99 -25.39
C SER A 147 21.19 6.07 -24.41
N ALA A 148 21.61 4.79 -24.35
CA ALA A 148 21.60 4.14 -23.04
C ALA A 148 22.67 4.83 -22.17
N PRO A 149 22.33 5.34 -20.98
CA PRO A 149 23.31 6.00 -20.11
C PRO A 149 24.44 5.04 -19.77
N ASP A 150 25.67 5.56 -19.74
CA ASP A 150 26.85 4.82 -19.29
C ASP A 150 26.53 4.17 -17.93
N PRO A 151 26.77 2.86 -17.73
CA PRO A 151 26.59 2.21 -16.43
C PRO A 151 27.21 2.99 -15.26
N SER A 152 28.33 3.66 -15.52
CA SER A 152 29.02 4.54 -14.57
C SER A 152 28.21 5.79 -14.22
N GLU A 153 27.54 6.39 -15.20
CA GLU A 153 26.66 7.55 -15.04
C GLU A 153 25.40 7.18 -14.25
N SER A 154 24.79 6.04 -14.57
CA SER A 154 23.65 5.52 -13.83
C SER A 154 23.97 5.23 -12.36
N LYS A 155 25.11 4.61 -12.10
CA LYS A 155 25.62 4.39 -10.73
C LYS A 155 25.78 5.72 -9.99
N ARG A 156 26.43 6.73 -10.61
CA ARG A 156 26.59 8.07 -10.03
C ARG A 156 25.24 8.74 -9.73
N ARG A 157 24.27 8.60 -10.63
CA ARG A 157 22.92 9.14 -10.45
C ARG A 157 22.19 8.52 -9.25
N ILE A 158 22.29 7.21 -9.07
CA ILE A 158 21.68 6.51 -7.92
C ILE A 158 22.36 6.93 -6.61
N ILE A 159 23.69 6.98 -6.58
CA ILE A 159 24.44 7.45 -5.39
C ILE A 159 24.02 8.88 -5.05
N ALA A 160 23.96 9.79 -6.04
CA ALA A 160 23.52 11.16 -5.82
C ALA A 160 22.09 11.23 -5.27
N ARG A 161 21.17 10.40 -5.79
CA ARG A 161 19.78 10.33 -5.30
C ARG A 161 19.70 9.83 -3.87
N LEU A 162 20.48 8.80 -3.50
CA LEU A 162 20.57 8.28 -2.13
C LEU A 162 21.12 9.34 -1.16
N GLU A 163 22.16 10.08 -1.56
CA GLU A 163 22.70 11.20 -0.80
C GLU A 163 21.68 12.35 -0.62
N THR A 164 20.90 12.66 -1.66
CA THR A 164 19.81 13.63 -1.56
C THR A 164 18.75 13.17 -0.55
N ILE A 165 18.32 11.91 -0.62
CA ILE A 165 17.36 11.33 0.33
C ILE A 165 17.90 11.41 1.76
N LYS A 166 19.17 11.05 1.98
CA LYS A 166 19.80 11.09 3.31
C LYS A 166 19.82 12.49 3.93
N ARG A 167 19.95 13.54 3.12
CA ARG A 167 20.00 14.94 3.57
C ARG A 167 18.62 15.58 3.70
N ASP A 168 17.61 14.95 3.12
CA ASP A 168 16.24 15.43 3.20
C ASP A 168 15.71 15.33 4.63
N ASN A 169 15.19 16.45 5.14
CA ASN A 169 14.57 16.55 6.45
C ASN A 169 13.13 17.06 6.35
N LEU A 170 12.60 17.19 5.14
CA LEU A 170 11.24 17.66 4.93
C LEU A 170 10.26 16.54 5.30
N PRO A 171 9.17 16.87 5.99
CA PRO A 171 8.11 15.90 6.24
C PRO A 171 7.51 15.43 4.92
N LEU A 172 6.97 14.22 4.90
CA LEU A 172 6.21 13.75 3.76
C LEU A 172 4.97 14.64 3.57
N GLU A 173 4.89 15.35 2.45
CA GLU A 173 3.74 16.20 2.12
C GLU A 173 3.05 15.67 0.86
N ILE A 174 2.04 14.81 1.07
CA ILE A 174 1.13 14.35 0.01
C ILE A 174 -0.22 15.08 0.11
N THR A 175 -0.52 15.63 1.29
CA THR A 175 -1.82 16.20 1.67
C THR A 175 -1.71 17.68 2.02
N SER A 176 -1.68 18.52 0.99
CA SER A 176 -1.89 19.98 1.09
C SER A 176 -2.27 20.55 -0.28
N SER A 177 -3.32 20.03 -0.92
CA SER A 177 -3.99 20.74 -2.02
C SER A 177 -5.46 20.36 -2.13
N THR A 178 -6.25 20.76 -1.13
CA THR A 178 -7.70 20.97 -1.30
C THR A 178 -8.04 22.43 -1.64
N ILE A 179 -7.05 23.27 -2.01
CA ILE A 179 -7.29 24.72 -2.13
C ILE A 179 -6.94 25.31 -3.50
N ASN A 180 -6.07 24.71 -4.31
CA ASN A 180 -5.86 25.14 -5.70
C ASN A 180 -5.33 23.96 -6.53
N ASP A 181 -5.81 23.85 -7.78
CA ASP A 181 -5.66 22.78 -8.77
C ASP A 181 -4.25 22.27 -9.14
N GLN A 182 -3.23 22.45 -8.30
CA GLN A 182 -1.91 21.85 -8.49
C GLN A 182 -1.94 20.38 -8.09
N ILE A 183 -2.14 19.52 -9.09
CA ILE A 183 -2.03 18.07 -8.98
C ILE A 183 -0.61 17.74 -8.50
N ASN A 184 -0.48 17.14 -7.31
CA ASN A 184 0.78 16.49 -6.93
C ASN A 184 1.02 15.32 -7.91
N PRO A 185 2.08 15.36 -8.75
CA PRO A 185 2.29 14.39 -9.82
C PRO A 185 2.58 12.96 -9.30
N THR A 186 2.82 12.81 -8.00
CA THR A 186 3.06 11.51 -7.36
C THR A 186 1.77 10.76 -7.02
N VAL A 187 0.62 11.46 -7.02
CA VAL A 187 -0.68 10.85 -6.69
C VAL A 187 -1.35 10.32 -7.94
N PHE A 188 -1.52 9.00 -7.98
CA PHE A 188 -2.26 8.34 -9.05
C PHE A 188 -3.76 8.45 -8.81
N TYR A 189 -4.22 8.08 -7.61
CA TYR A 189 -5.65 8.05 -7.31
C TYR A 189 -5.98 8.54 -5.90
N ARG A 190 -7.21 9.04 -5.74
CA ARG A 190 -7.78 9.51 -4.46
C ARG A 190 -9.10 8.79 -4.21
N SER A 191 -9.38 8.44 -2.96
CA SER A 191 -10.63 7.81 -2.54
C SER A 191 -10.74 7.89 -1.01
N MET A 192 -11.88 7.48 -0.46
CA MET A 192 -12.08 7.40 0.97
C MET A 192 -11.79 5.98 1.51
N VAL A 193 -11.19 5.91 2.69
CA VAL A 193 -11.05 4.71 3.51
C VAL A 193 -11.82 4.86 4.82
N ASP A 194 -12.03 3.74 5.52
CA ASP A 194 -12.91 3.64 6.67
C ASP A 194 -14.33 4.17 6.37
N LEU A 195 -14.85 5.14 7.15
CA LEU A 195 -16.13 5.77 6.86
C LEU A 195 -15.97 6.94 5.88
N ASP A 196 -15.11 7.91 6.17
CA ASP A 196 -14.93 9.13 5.37
C ASP A 196 -13.51 9.71 5.49
N THR A 197 -12.48 8.85 5.58
CA THR A 197 -11.09 9.33 5.69
C THR A 197 -10.44 9.42 4.31
N PRO A 198 -9.98 10.60 3.85
CA PRO A 198 -9.28 10.73 2.58
C PRO A 198 -7.98 9.92 2.54
N ALA A 199 -7.78 9.18 1.46
CA ALA A 199 -6.59 8.40 1.20
C ALA A 199 -6.08 8.60 -0.23
N CYS A 200 -4.77 8.50 -0.39
CA CYS A 200 -4.07 8.66 -1.64
C CYS A 200 -3.35 7.36 -2.02
N PHE A 201 -3.53 6.91 -3.25
CA PHE A 201 -2.74 5.85 -3.85
C PHE A 201 -1.62 6.50 -4.66
N VAL A 202 -0.38 6.29 -4.23
CA VAL A 202 0.80 7.00 -4.75
C VAL A 202 1.91 6.02 -5.13
N SER A 203 2.78 6.39 -6.07
CA SER A 203 4.09 5.73 -6.15
C SER A 203 4.83 5.98 -4.85
N PHE A 204 5.61 5.01 -4.37
CA PHE A 204 6.31 5.18 -3.10
C PHE A 204 7.19 6.45 -3.11
N PRO A 205 6.95 7.38 -2.18
CA PRO A 205 7.70 8.63 -2.11
C PRO A 205 9.10 8.37 -1.53
N PHE A 206 10.11 8.29 -2.39
CA PHE A 206 11.50 8.13 -1.94
C PHE A 206 12.05 9.43 -1.34
N CYS A 207 11.75 9.66 -0.07
CA CYS A 207 12.32 10.69 0.80
C CYS A 207 12.67 10.10 2.17
N MET A 208 13.42 10.85 2.98
CA MET A 208 13.84 10.38 4.31
C MET A 208 12.65 10.04 5.19
N ASP A 209 11.65 10.93 5.26
CA ASP A 209 10.48 10.74 6.12
C ASP A 209 9.72 9.46 5.79
N SER A 210 9.54 9.14 4.50
CA SER A 210 8.88 7.91 4.09
C SER A 210 9.66 6.64 4.46
N LEU A 211 10.99 6.67 4.37
CA LEU A 211 11.84 5.55 4.82
C LEU A 211 11.79 5.40 6.34
N LEU A 212 11.75 6.50 7.09
CA LEU A 212 11.55 6.49 8.54
C LEU A 212 10.19 5.87 8.90
N GLN A 213 9.12 6.28 8.22
CA GLN A 213 7.78 5.71 8.44
C GLN A 213 7.75 4.21 8.18
N VAL A 214 8.34 3.73 7.08
CA VAL A 214 8.40 2.29 6.76
C VAL A 214 9.18 1.51 7.82
N ALA A 215 10.33 2.02 8.22
CA ALA A 215 11.15 1.43 9.27
C ALA A 215 10.41 1.36 10.62
N ASP A 216 9.65 2.41 10.95
CA ASP A 216 8.92 2.49 12.21
C ASP A 216 7.71 1.54 12.24
N ILE A 217 6.91 1.54 11.17
CA ILE A 217 5.73 0.68 11.02
C ILE A 217 6.12 -0.80 10.99
N ASN A 218 7.25 -1.11 10.34
CA ASN A 218 7.77 -2.47 10.19
C ASN A 218 6.72 -3.44 9.63
N LEU A 219 6.22 -3.11 8.44
CA LEU A 219 5.29 -3.95 7.69
C LEU A 219 5.95 -5.27 7.28
N GLU A 220 5.13 -6.31 7.15
CA GLU A 220 5.55 -7.58 6.58
C GLU A 220 6.04 -7.35 5.13
N PHE A 221 7.16 -7.98 4.74
CA PHE A 221 7.84 -7.84 3.43
C PHE A 221 8.58 -6.51 3.16
N PHE A 222 8.12 -5.39 3.71
CA PHE A 222 8.63 -4.06 3.36
C PHE A 222 9.62 -3.50 4.37
N GLN A 223 10.84 -4.00 4.32
CA GLN A 223 11.97 -3.43 5.07
C GLN A 223 12.75 -2.40 4.27
N VAL A 224 13.42 -1.46 4.94
CA VAL A 224 14.13 -0.33 4.29
C VAL A 224 15.11 -0.79 3.20
N ARG A 225 15.88 -1.87 3.48
CA ARG A 225 16.83 -2.43 2.50
C ARG A 225 16.13 -2.93 1.23
N PHE A 226 14.94 -3.54 1.34
CA PHE A 226 14.15 -3.93 0.16
C PHE A 226 13.75 -2.71 -0.68
N LEU A 227 13.33 -1.60 -0.04
CA LEU A 227 12.94 -0.38 -0.74
C LEU A 227 14.14 0.29 -1.44
N ILE A 228 15.28 0.36 -0.75
CA ILE A 228 16.53 0.87 -1.33
C ILE A 228 16.99 -0.02 -2.49
N ASP A 229 16.89 -1.34 -2.36
CA ASP A 229 17.21 -2.27 -3.45
C ASP A 229 16.25 -2.09 -4.64
N CYS A 230 14.96 -1.79 -4.42
CA CYS A 230 14.02 -1.45 -5.50
C CYS A 230 14.51 -0.24 -6.29
N LEU A 231 14.97 0.80 -5.59
CA LEU A 231 15.52 2.02 -6.17
C LEU A 231 16.82 1.75 -6.94
N ILE A 232 17.73 0.95 -6.38
CA ILE A 232 18.99 0.59 -7.05
C ILE A 232 18.74 -0.18 -8.34
N ARG A 233 17.75 -1.09 -8.32
CA ARG A 233 17.38 -1.92 -9.46
C ARG A 233 16.44 -1.21 -10.46
N GLY A 234 16.12 0.07 -10.28
CA GLY A 234 15.21 0.75 -11.20
C GLY A 234 13.81 0.12 -11.25
N THR A 235 13.35 -0.42 -10.12
CA THR A 235 12.03 -1.05 -9.97
C THR A 235 11.12 -0.27 -9.03
N GLU A 236 11.46 0.98 -8.70
CA GLU A 236 10.67 1.85 -7.83
C GLU A 236 9.25 2.11 -8.34
N GLN A 237 9.05 2.12 -9.66
CA GLN A 237 7.76 2.31 -10.32
C GLN A 237 6.77 1.17 -10.04
N ASN A 238 7.24 0.07 -9.46
CA ASN A 238 6.43 -1.07 -9.08
C ASN A 238 5.98 -1.01 -7.60
N LEU A 239 6.49 -0.04 -6.83
CA LEU A 239 6.21 0.10 -5.41
C LEU A 239 5.23 1.26 -5.17
N PHE A 240 4.10 0.95 -4.52
CA PHE A 240 3.04 1.91 -4.27
C PHE A 240 2.67 1.94 -2.78
N ALA A 241 2.14 3.09 -2.34
CA ALA A 241 1.71 3.32 -0.98
C ALA A 241 0.26 3.81 -0.91
N CYS A 242 -0.43 3.41 0.17
CA CYS A 242 -1.63 4.07 0.64
C CYS A 242 -1.23 5.10 1.69
N VAL A 243 -1.50 6.38 1.41
CA VAL A 243 -1.17 7.49 2.33
C VAL A 243 -2.43 8.16 2.84
N VAL A 244 -2.54 8.29 4.16
CA VAL A 244 -3.64 8.94 4.88
C VAL A 244 -3.02 10.00 5.80
N GLU A 245 -3.45 11.25 5.69
CA GLU A 245 -2.93 12.35 6.54
C GLU A 245 -1.37 12.40 6.56
N ASN A 246 -0.74 12.28 5.39
CA ASN A 246 0.73 12.20 5.22
C ASN A 246 1.42 10.98 5.88
N LYS A 247 0.65 9.98 6.35
CA LYS A 247 1.16 8.73 6.92
C LYS A 247 0.95 7.55 5.98
N ILE A 248 1.98 6.72 5.83
CA ILE A 248 1.92 5.47 5.08
C ILE A 248 1.13 4.45 5.90
N GLU A 249 -0.02 4.00 5.39
CA GLU A 249 -0.90 3.05 6.06
C GLU A 249 -0.84 1.63 5.44
N GLY A 250 -0.22 1.53 4.27
CA GLY A 250 0.03 0.25 3.62
C GLY A 250 0.87 0.38 2.36
N LEU A 251 1.50 -0.71 1.97
CA LEU A 251 2.38 -0.80 0.82
C LEU A 251 1.99 -1.99 -0.07
N VAL A 252 2.24 -1.84 -1.36
CA VAL A 252 2.06 -2.90 -2.35
C VAL A 252 3.21 -2.86 -3.37
N TYR A 253 3.80 -4.02 -3.65
CA TYR A 253 4.81 -4.19 -4.70
C TYR A 253 4.27 -5.09 -5.81
N LEU A 254 4.36 -4.60 -7.04
CA LEU A 254 3.83 -5.25 -8.23
C LEU A 254 4.95 -5.86 -9.07
N ALA A 255 4.66 -6.96 -9.74
CA ALA A 255 5.55 -7.54 -10.74
C ALA A 255 4.72 -7.96 -11.96
N LEU A 256 5.23 -7.70 -13.17
CA LEU A 256 4.64 -8.26 -14.38
C LEU A 256 5.24 -9.65 -14.61
N LYS A 257 4.42 -10.70 -14.48
CA LYS A 257 4.82 -12.07 -14.78
C LYS A 257 4.39 -12.46 -16.18
N GLU A 258 5.36 -12.83 -17.00
CA GLU A 258 5.14 -13.37 -18.35
C GLU A 258 5.46 -14.87 -18.37
N ARG A 259 4.53 -15.65 -18.90
CA ARG A 259 4.70 -17.08 -19.17
C ARG A 259 4.18 -17.37 -20.57
N TYR A 260 5.09 -17.62 -21.51
CA TYR A 260 4.76 -17.78 -22.92
C TYR A 260 3.90 -16.60 -23.41
N PHE A 261 2.69 -16.86 -23.91
CA PHE A 261 1.75 -15.85 -24.43
C PHE A 261 0.79 -15.28 -23.37
N TYR A 262 1.15 -15.39 -22.09
CA TYR A 262 0.30 -15.02 -20.97
C TYR A 262 1.04 -14.06 -20.03
N LYS A 263 0.56 -12.82 -19.96
CA LYS A 263 1.02 -11.79 -19.02
C LYS A 263 -0.01 -11.62 -17.91
N THR A 264 0.48 -11.48 -16.68
CA THR A 264 -0.33 -11.23 -15.49
C THR A 264 0.36 -10.22 -14.60
N LEU A 265 -0.43 -9.32 -14.03
CA LEU A 265 0.05 -8.39 -13.02
C LEU A 265 0.00 -9.10 -11.67
N GLU A 266 1.15 -9.37 -11.07
CA GLU A 266 1.22 -9.99 -9.77
C GLU A 266 1.37 -8.95 -8.67
N ILE A 267 0.55 -9.04 -7.63
CA ILE A 267 0.82 -8.43 -6.34
C ILE A 267 1.81 -9.37 -5.65
N SER A 268 3.10 -9.03 -5.71
CA SER A 268 4.16 -9.84 -5.11
C SER A 268 4.14 -9.71 -3.59
N TYR A 269 3.96 -8.48 -3.10
CA TYR A 269 3.85 -8.18 -1.67
C TYR A 269 2.74 -7.15 -1.44
N ILE A 270 1.97 -7.34 -0.37
CA ILE A 270 0.98 -6.39 0.12
C ILE A 270 0.93 -6.45 1.64
N ALA A 271 1.02 -5.31 2.31
CA ALA A 271 0.95 -5.22 3.76
C ALA A 271 0.27 -3.93 4.19
N THR A 272 -0.41 -3.98 5.33
CA THR A 272 -1.13 -2.84 5.92
C THR A 272 -0.82 -2.74 7.40
N VAL A 273 -0.89 -1.54 7.97
CA VAL A 273 -0.60 -1.29 9.40
C VAL A 273 -1.46 -2.18 10.32
N ARG A 274 -2.69 -2.54 9.90
CA ARG A 274 -3.56 -3.46 10.64
C ARG A 274 -2.97 -4.88 10.82
N GLY A 275 -2.05 -5.30 9.95
CA GLY A 275 -1.35 -6.59 10.03
C GLY A 275 -0.05 -6.54 10.85
N ALA A 276 0.49 -5.34 11.13
CA ALA A 276 1.63 -5.19 12.01
C ALA A 276 1.12 -5.24 13.46
N ALA A 277 1.25 -6.41 14.10
CA ALA A 277 0.99 -6.54 15.53
C ALA A 277 1.73 -5.42 16.27
N ALA A 278 0.96 -4.57 16.95
CA ALA A 278 1.43 -3.36 17.59
C ALA A 278 2.60 -3.72 18.52
N GLU A 279 3.83 -3.34 18.14
CA GLU A 279 4.86 -3.14 19.15
C GLU A 279 4.28 -2.15 20.16
N ARG A 280 4.45 -2.46 21.45
CA ARG A 280 3.94 -1.69 22.60
C ARG A 280 4.63 -0.32 22.68
N SER A 281 4.54 0.49 21.63
CA SER A 281 4.80 1.91 21.72
C SER A 281 3.63 2.54 22.49
N ALA A 282 3.92 3.58 23.27
CA ALA A 282 2.91 4.36 23.97
C ALA A 282 1.89 5.03 23.00
N TYR A 283 2.16 4.96 21.69
CA TYR A 283 1.35 5.50 20.61
C TYR A 283 0.65 4.36 19.87
N ARG A 284 -0.63 4.11 20.15
CA ARG A 284 -1.44 3.22 19.32
C ARG A 284 -1.82 3.98 18.04
N PRO A 285 -1.27 3.67 16.86
CA PRO A 285 -1.70 4.33 15.64
C PRO A 285 -3.20 4.08 15.42
N LYS A 286 -3.90 5.10 14.93
CA LYS A 286 -5.31 4.97 14.52
C LYS A 286 -5.38 3.91 13.41
N ILE A 287 -6.11 2.82 13.66
CA ILE A 287 -6.23 1.74 12.68
C ILE A 287 -7.36 2.08 11.70
N PHE A 288 -7.00 2.34 10.45
CA PHE A 288 -7.98 2.56 9.39
C PHE A 288 -8.48 1.23 8.80
N LYS A 289 -9.79 1.11 8.59
CA LYS A 289 -10.39 -0.05 7.92
C LYS A 289 -10.38 0.16 6.41
N GLY A 290 -10.25 -0.94 5.66
CA GLY A 290 -10.37 -0.91 4.20
C GLY A 290 -9.08 -0.61 3.43
N ILE A 291 -7.94 -0.37 4.09
CA ILE A 291 -6.65 -0.10 3.43
C ILE A 291 -6.27 -1.17 2.41
N GLY A 292 -6.43 -2.46 2.75
CA GLY A 292 -6.14 -3.55 1.80
C GLY A 292 -7.04 -3.50 0.56
N THR A 293 -8.33 -3.19 0.73
CA THR A 293 -9.27 -3.03 -0.39
C THR A 293 -8.91 -1.80 -1.23
N PHE A 294 -8.49 -0.71 -0.60
CA PHE A 294 -8.04 0.51 -1.25
C PHE A 294 -6.79 0.26 -2.12
N LEU A 295 -5.77 -0.42 -1.57
CA LEU A 295 -4.58 -0.79 -2.32
C LEU A 295 -4.94 -1.66 -3.54
N VAL A 296 -5.78 -2.69 -3.36
CA VAL A 296 -6.23 -3.54 -4.47
C VAL A 296 -7.05 -2.77 -5.50
N ALA A 297 -7.85 -1.77 -5.09
CA ALA A 297 -8.59 -0.89 -6.00
C ALA A 297 -7.63 -0.06 -6.88
N GLY A 298 -6.60 0.52 -6.26
CA GLY A 298 -5.54 1.24 -6.99
C GLY A 298 -4.81 0.35 -7.99
N VAL A 299 -4.44 -0.87 -7.58
CA VAL A 299 -3.82 -1.86 -8.50
C VAL A 299 -4.75 -2.24 -9.65
N TRP A 300 -6.06 -2.39 -9.38
CA TRP A 300 -7.04 -2.71 -10.42
C TRP A 300 -7.19 -1.57 -11.43
N LEU A 301 -7.23 -0.32 -10.97
CA LEU A 301 -7.27 0.84 -11.86
C LEU A 301 -5.97 1.01 -12.64
N LEU A 302 -4.81 0.83 -12.01
CA LEU A 302 -3.51 0.80 -12.71
C LEU A 302 -3.54 -0.21 -13.85
N TRP A 303 -4.00 -1.43 -13.57
CA TRP A 303 -4.11 -2.48 -14.58
C TRP A 303 -5.00 -2.09 -15.78
N LYS A 304 -6.13 -1.42 -15.52
CA LYS A 304 -7.06 -1.00 -16.58
C LYS A 304 -6.61 0.25 -17.34
N ILE A 305 -5.89 1.14 -16.68
CA ILE A 305 -5.46 2.42 -17.25
C ILE A 305 -4.11 2.30 -17.98
N ALA A 306 -3.16 1.55 -17.41
CA ALA A 306 -1.84 1.32 -17.98
C ALA A 306 -1.74 -0.13 -18.51
N PRO A 307 -2.22 -0.41 -19.75
CA PRO A 307 -2.32 -1.77 -20.26
C PRO A 307 -0.93 -2.37 -20.53
N ALA A 308 -0.37 -3.07 -19.55
CA ALA A 308 0.84 -3.88 -19.69
C ALA A 308 0.58 -5.22 -20.43
N GLY A 309 -0.55 -5.35 -21.13
CA GLY A 309 -1.00 -6.61 -21.74
C GLY A 309 -1.41 -7.70 -20.73
N ALA A 310 -1.47 -7.37 -19.45
CA ALA A 310 -1.86 -8.31 -18.39
C ALA A 310 -3.34 -8.73 -18.52
N ARG A 311 -3.63 -10.02 -18.35
CA ARG A 311 -5.00 -10.58 -18.47
C ARG A 311 -5.77 -10.61 -17.16
N ASP A 312 -5.07 -10.62 -16.04
CA ASP A 312 -5.62 -10.60 -14.70
C ASP A 312 -4.58 -10.17 -13.67
N ILE A 313 -5.04 -10.04 -12.42
CA ILE A 313 -4.20 -9.82 -11.26
C ILE A 313 -4.02 -11.14 -10.51
N LEU A 314 -2.78 -11.52 -10.22
CA LEU A 314 -2.42 -12.67 -9.40
C LEU A 314 -1.91 -12.22 -8.04
N LEU A 315 -2.19 -13.02 -7.02
CA LEU A 315 -1.65 -12.85 -5.69
C LEU A 315 -1.34 -14.23 -5.12
N ASP A 316 -0.16 -14.39 -4.52
CA ASP A 316 0.14 -15.52 -3.65
C ASP A 316 -0.01 -15.04 -2.20
N SER A 317 -0.86 -15.68 -1.41
CA SER A 317 -1.11 -15.26 -0.03
C SER A 317 -1.44 -16.42 0.88
N GLU A 318 -1.21 -16.23 2.17
CA GLU A 318 -1.47 -17.22 3.19
C GLU A 318 -2.97 -17.60 3.26
N ILE A 319 -3.22 -18.83 3.69
CA ILE A 319 -4.57 -19.40 3.79
C ILE A 319 -5.46 -18.56 4.73
N GLY A 320 -4.88 -17.92 5.76
CA GLY A 320 -5.60 -17.09 6.72
C GLY A 320 -6.32 -15.89 6.10
N ALA A 321 -5.82 -15.36 4.98
CA ALA A 321 -6.41 -14.21 4.31
C ALA A 321 -7.44 -14.59 3.22
N ARG A 322 -7.73 -15.88 3.04
CA ARG A 322 -8.65 -16.40 2.01
C ARG A 322 -10.02 -15.73 2.02
N GLN A 323 -10.63 -15.56 3.19
CA GLN A 323 -11.96 -14.97 3.30
C GLN A 323 -11.99 -13.52 2.81
N PHE A 324 -10.91 -12.77 3.05
CA PHE A 324 -10.76 -11.41 2.57
C PHE A 324 -10.69 -11.38 1.04
N TYR A 325 -9.79 -12.15 0.43
CA TYR A 325 -9.59 -12.17 -1.03
C TYR A 325 -10.83 -12.69 -1.78
N ASP A 326 -11.45 -13.76 -1.30
CA ASP A 326 -12.70 -14.28 -1.85
C ASP A 326 -13.83 -13.23 -1.78
N GLY A 327 -13.86 -12.44 -0.70
CA GLY A 327 -14.84 -11.38 -0.46
C GLY A 327 -14.73 -10.21 -1.44
N ILE A 328 -13.52 -9.86 -1.86
CA ILE A 328 -13.26 -8.77 -2.82
C ILE A 328 -13.21 -9.23 -4.29
N GLY A 329 -13.33 -10.54 -4.54
CA GLY A 329 -13.56 -11.10 -5.88
C GLY A 329 -12.43 -11.93 -6.47
N PHE A 330 -11.36 -12.17 -5.72
CA PHE A 330 -10.38 -13.16 -6.12
C PHE A 330 -10.99 -14.57 -6.17
N GLN A 331 -10.40 -15.41 -7.03
CA GLN A 331 -10.73 -16.81 -7.17
C GLN A 331 -9.49 -17.63 -6.84
N SER A 332 -9.61 -18.54 -5.89
CA SER A 332 -8.54 -19.49 -5.53
C SER A 332 -8.19 -20.39 -6.73
N GLN A 333 -6.88 -20.55 -6.97
CA GLN A 333 -6.27 -21.41 -7.99
C GLN A 333 -5.32 -22.43 -7.34
N GLY A 334 -5.78 -23.09 -6.28
CA GLY A 334 -4.99 -24.02 -5.48
C GLY A 334 -4.91 -23.57 -4.02
N LEU A 335 -3.80 -23.90 -3.36
CA LEU A 335 -3.67 -23.72 -1.91
C LEU A 335 -3.48 -22.25 -1.48
N SER A 336 -2.66 -21.49 -2.21
CA SER A 336 -2.26 -20.12 -1.83
C SER A 336 -2.40 -19.08 -2.96
N LYS A 337 -2.71 -19.52 -4.19
CA LYS A 337 -2.80 -18.63 -5.35
C LYS A 337 -4.21 -18.12 -5.56
N TYR A 338 -4.32 -16.82 -5.81
CA TYR A 338 -5.57 -16.11 -5.99
C TYR A 338 -5.53 -15.28 -7.27
N ARG A 339 -6.61 -15.31 -8.05
CA ARG A 339 -6.73 -14.57 -9.31
C ARG A 339 -7.92 -13.62 -9.31
N LEU A 340 -7.71 -12.37 -9.65
CA LEU A 340 -8.74 -11.35 -9.80
C LEU A 340 -8.88 -10.92 -11.26
N LYS A 341 -10.08 -11.12 -11.81
CA LYS A 341 -10.49 -10.60 -13.13
C LYS A 341 -11.51 -9.47 -12.98
N ASN A 342 -12.52 -9.72 -12.14
CA ASN A 342 -13.63 -8.81 -11.93
C ASN A 342 -13.76 -8.51 -10.43
N PRO A 343 -13.80 -7.24 -10.03
CA PRO A 343 -13.97 -6.87 -8.64
C PRO A 343 -15.35 -7.30 -8.13
N LYS A 344 -15.44 -7.64 -6.83
CA LYS A 344 -16.69 -7.98 -6.14
C LYS A 344 -16.76 -7.31 -4.77
N GLY A 345 -17.97 -7.28 -4.21
CA GLY A 345 -18.20 -6.78 -2.86
C GLY A 345 -17.65 -5.35 -2.70
N HIS A 346 -16.97 -5.11 -1.57
CA HIS A 346 -16.44 -3.79 -1.24
C HIS A 346 -15.39 -3.27 -2.21
N LEU A 347 -14.71 -4.13 -2.98
CA LEU A 347 -13.76 -3.69 -4.00
C LEU A 347 -14.45 -2.96 -5.16
N VAL A 348 -15.67 -3.33 -5.52
CA VAL A 348 -16.44 -2.60 -6.55
C VAL A 348 -16.68 -1.16 -6.10
N LYS A 349 -17.07 -0.97 -4.84
CA LYS A 349 -17.29 0.36 -4.26
C LYS A 349 -16.00 1.18 -4.28
N ALA A 350 -14.89 0.61 -3.80
CA ALA A 350 -13.59 1.29 -3.78
C ALA A 350 -13.10 1.66 -5.20
N VAL A 351 -13.24 0.76 -6.18
CA VAL A 351 -12.87 1.04 -7.58
C VAL A 351 -13.69 2.19 -8.16
N ILE A 352 -15.01 2.21 -7.94
CA ILE A 352 -15.87 3.26 -8.48
C ILE A 352 -15.62 4.60 -7.78
N ASP A 353 -15.46 4.58 -6.45
CA ASP A 353 -15.13 5.78 -5.69
C ASP A 353 -13.80 6.38 -6.16
N MET A 354 -12.79 5.55 -6.29
CA MET A 354 -11.48 5.96 -6.77
C MET A 354 -11.50 6.46 -8.23
N ALA A 355 -12.29 5.81 -9.09
CA ALA A 355 -12.47 6.23 -10.47
C ALA A 355 -13.24 7.54 -10.61
N ASN A 356 -14.21 7.84 -9.73
CA ASN A 356 -14.92 9.12 -9.72
C ASN A 356 -13.98 10.32 -9.45
N HIS A 357 -12.89 10.10 -8.71
CA HIS A 357 -11.89 11.12 -8.43
C HIS A 357 -10.76 11.19 -9.47
N CYS A 358 -10.82 10.38 -10.53
CA CYS A 358 -9.89 10.44 -11.65
C CYS A 358 -10.35 11.50 -12.66
N ARG A 359 -9.43 12.38 -13.10
CA ARG A 359 -9.72 13.37 -14.15
C ARG A 359 -9.78 12.71 -15.53
N ASP A 360 -8.79 11.86 -15.82
CA ASP A 360 -8.62 11.24 -17.14
C ASP A 360 -8.63 9.72 -17.02
N LEU A 361 -9.78 9.12 -17.35
CA LEU A 361 -9.90 7.67 -17.53
C LEU A 361 -9.88 7.36 -19.02
N ASN A 362 -9.09 6.37 -19.42
CA ASN A 362 -9.10 5.89 -20.80
C ASN A 362 -10.41 5.14 -21.11
N GLU A 363 -10.75 5.01 -22.41
CA GLU A 363 -12.00 4.37 -22.83
C GLU A 363 -12.14 2.91 -22.37
N ASN A 364 -11.02 2.19 -22.25
CA ASN A 364 -11.00 0.81 -21.78
C ASN A 364 -11.47 0.70 -20.32
N ALA A 365 -10.89 1.50 -19.43
CA ALA A 365 -11.29 1.57 -18.03
C ALA A 365 -12.74 2.03 -17.88
N ILE A 366 -13.16 3.04 -18.64
CA ILE A 366 -14.56 3.51 -18.66
C ILE A 366 -15.51 2.37 -19.07
N THR A 367 -15.18 1.61 -20.10
CA THR A 367 -16.02 0.51 -20.60
C THR A 367 -16.16 -0.61 -19.58
N GLU A 368 -15.07 -1.00 -18.93
CA GLU A 368 -15.05 -2.01 -17.88
C GLU A 368 -15.88 -1.56 -16.66
N ILE A 369 -15.74 -0.30 -16.24
CA ILE A 369 -16.51 0.26 -15.12
C ILE A 369 -18.00 0.36 -15.48
N LYS A 370 -18.35 0.77 -16.71
CA LYS A 370 -19.76 0.72 -17.19
C LYS A 370 -20.34 -0.70 -17.10
N ALA A 371 -19.55 -1.73 -17.44
CA ALA A 371 -19.99 -3.11 -17.30
C ALA A 371 -20.20 -3.53 -15.84
N ILE A 372 -19.34 -3.07 -14.93
CA ILE A 372 -19.49 -3.27 -13.48
C ILE A 372 -20.78 -2.61 -12.99
N ILE A 373 -21.04 -1.35 -13.34
CA ILE A 373 -22.25 -0.59 -12.94
C ILE A 373 -23.53 -1.29 -13.43
N LYS A 374 -23.57 -1.68 -14.72
CA LYS A 374 -24.68 -2.48 -15.28
C LYS A 374 -24.95 -3.74 -14.47
N ASN A 375 -23.90 -4.44 -14.06
CA ASN A 375 -24.02 -5.64 -13.24
C ASN A 375 -24.56 -5.35 -11.83
N GLN A 376 -24.21 -4.21 -11.21
CA GLN A 376 -24.79 -3.81 -9.93
C GLN A 376 -26.30 -3.53 -10.04
N VAL A 377 -26.74 -2.79 -11.08
CA VAL A 377 -28.18 -2.57 -11.32
C VAL A 377 -28.91 -3.90 -11.55
N LYS A 378 -28.30 -4.85 -12.27
CA LYS A 378 -28.86 -6.21 -12.43
C LYS A 378 -28.97 -6.98 -11.12
N ILE A 379 -28.06 -6.79 -10.16
CA ILE A 379 -28.16 -7.39 -8.83
C ILE A 379 -29.40 -6.84 -8.10
N LEU A 380 -29.68 -5.53 -8.23
CA LEU A 380 -30.87 -4.90 -7.64
C LEU A 380 -32.19 -5.43 -8.22
N CYS A 381 -32.18 -5.93 -9.46
CA CYS A 381 -33.36 -6.55 -10.08
C CYS A 381 -33.70 -7.95 -9.52
N ARG A 382 -32.78 -8.58 -8.78
CA ARG A 382 -32.93 -9.97 -8.30
C ARG A 382 -33.42 -10.01 -6.85
N LYS A 383 -34.27 -10.99 -6.54
CA LYS A 383 -34.70 -11.26 -5.15
C LYS A 383 -33.52 -11.76 -4.30
N ALA A 384 -33.32 -11.14 -3.13
CA ALA A 384 -32.23 -11.46 -2.20
C ALA A 384 -32.63 -12.55 -1.19
N GLY A 385 -32.71 -13.80 -1.65
CA GLY A 385 -33.15 -14.93 -0.82
C GLY A 385 -32.13 -15.49 0.19
N SER A 386 -30.86 -15.14 0.10
CA SER A 386 -29.80 -15.64 1.02
C SER A 386 -29.00 -14.50 1.65
N LYS A 387 -28.35 -14.75 2.80
CA LYS A 387 -27.51 -13.76 3.50
C LYS A 387 -26.46 -13.13 2.58
N LYS A 388 -25.79 -13.95 1.75
CA LYS A 388 -24.81 -13.51 0.75
C LYS A 388 -25.43 -12.61 -0.33
N LYS A 389 -26.63 -12.93 -0.82
CA LYS A 389 -27.35 -12.10 -1.80
C LYS A 389 -27.85 -10.79 -1.18
N LYS A 390 -28.25 -10.79 0.10
CA LYS A 390 -28.62 -9.58 0.84
C LYS A 390 -27.42 -8.63 1.00
N ALA A 391 -26.27 -9.15 1.42
CA ALA A 391 -25.04 -8.36 1.49
C ALA A 391 -24.64 -7.78 0.13
N ALA A 392 -24.68 -8.58 -0.94
CA ALA A 392 -24.41 -8.11 -2.29
C ALA A 392 -25.40 -7.03 -2.76
N ARG A 393 -26.67 -7.12 -2.36
CA ARG A 393 -27.67 -6.08 -2.65
C ARG A 393 -27.35 -4.77 -1.94
N ILE A 394 -26.97 -4.82 -0.66
CA ILE A 394 -26.58 -3.61 0.11
C ILE A 394 -25.41 -2.91 -0.58
N THR A 395 -24.36 -3.65 -0.93
CA THR A 395 -23.24 -3.08 -1.69
C THR A 395 -23.67 -2.50 -3.03
N ALA A 396 -24.56 -3.18 -3.77
CA ALA A 396 -25.06 -2.68 -5.05
C ALA A 396 -25.86 -1.36 -4.88
N LEU A 397 -26.62 -1.21 -3.79
CA LEU A 397 -27.32 0.04 -3.49
C LEU A 397 -26.33 1.18 -3.25
N GLU A 398 -25.32 0.97 -2.42
CA GLU A 398 -24.28 1.97 -2.14
C GLU A 398 -23.53 2.38 -3.41
N VAL A 399 -23.15 1.41 -4.24
CA VAL A 399 -22.45 1.67 -5.51
C VAL A 399 -23.30 2.47 -6.47
N VAL A 400 -24.58 2.11 -6.63
CA VAL A 400 -25.46 2.87 -7.53
C VAL A 400 -25.68 4.29 -7.02
N LYS A 401 -25.85 4.50 -5.70
CA LYS A 401 -25.92 5.86 -5.12
C LYS A 401 -24.65 6.66 -5.43
N LEU A 402 -23.48 6.05 -5.25
CA LEU A 402 -22.19 6.67 -5.53
C LEU A 402 -22.05 7.11 -6.99
N CYS A 403 -22.58 6.34 -7.94
CA CYS A 403 -22.59 6.73 -9.36
C CYS A 403 -23.58 7.86 -9.68
N LEU A 404 -24.54 8.16 -8.80
CA LEU A 404 -25.58 9.18 -9.03
C LEU A 404 -25.32 10.48 -8.28
N SER A 405 -24.30 10.53 -7.42
CA SER A 405 -23.90 11.73 -6.68
C SER A 405 -23.39 12.82 -7.64
N SER A 406 -23.49 14.09 -7.23
CA SER A 406 -23.11 15.26 -8.03
C SER A 406 -21.65 15.26 -8.51
N GLY A 407 -20.74 14.65 -7.74
CA GLY A 407 -19.32 14.50 -8.10
C GLY A 407 -18.98 13.21 -8.85
N ALA A 408 -19.96 12.44 -9.32
CA ALA A 408 -19.70 11.21 -10.06
C ALA A 408 -19.21 11.49 -11.49
N PHE A 409 -18.37 10.60 -12.00
CA PHE A 409 -17.90 10.67 -13.38
C PHE A 409 -19.11 10.61 -14.35
N PRO A 410 -19.26 11.56 -15.30
CA PRO A 410 -20.49 11.73 -16.09
C PRO A 410 -20.97 10.44 -16.79
N GLU A 411 -20.03 9.68 -17.35
CA GLU A 411 -20.28 8.44 -18.07
C GLU A 411 -20.80 7.32 -17.17
N PHE A 412 -20.41 7.33 -15.89
CA PHE A 412 -20.87 6.38 -14.87
C PHE A 412 -22.29 6.73 -14.41
N ALA A 413 -22.54 8.02 -14.21
CA ALA A 413 -23.86 8.52 -13.87
C ALA A 413 -24.86 8.27 -15.00
N ALA A 414 -24.48 8.58 -16.23
CA ALA A 414 -25.30 8.36 -17.42
C ALA A 414 -25.71 6.89 -17.58
N ILE A 415 -24.78 5.94 -17.38
CA ILE A 415 -25.12 4.53 -17.49
C ILE A 415 -25.98 4.05 -16.32
N ALA A 416 -25.75 4.54 -15.10
CA ALA A 416 -26.55 4.20 -13.93
C ALA A 416 -28.01 4.67 -14.12
N VAL A 417 -28.21 5.92 -14.51
CA VAL A 417 -29.55 6.49 -14.79
C VAL A 417 -30.27 5.71 -15.88
N ARG A 418 -29.59 5.43 -17.01
CA ARG A 418 -30.17 4.65 -18.12
C ARG A 418 -30.64 3.26 -17.66
N GLU A 419 -29.78 2.52 -16.95
CA GLU A 419 -30.12 1.17 -16.50
C GLU A 419 -31.22 1.17 -15.43
N LEU A 420 -31.29 2.20 -14.57
CA LEU A 420 -32.37 2.38 -13.60
C LEU A 420 -33.72 2.65 -14.28
N ILE A 421 -33.76 3.50 -15.32
CA ILE A 421 -34.99 3.77 -16.08
C ILE A 421 -35.50 2.49 -16.77
N ILE A 422 -34.60 1.74 -17.41
CA ILE A 422 -34.92 0.47 -18.08
C ILE A 422 -35.49 -0.54 -17.08
N ASN A 423 -34.89 -0.65 -15.90
CA ASN A 423 -35.23 -1.65 -14.90
C ASN A 423 -36.16 -1.15 -13.79
N ARG A 424 -36.73 0.06 -13.90
CA ARG A 424 -37.57 0.73 -12.89
C ARG A 424 -38.58 -0.21 -12.21
N LYS A 425 -39.33 -0.98 -13.00
CA LYS A 425 -40.39 -1.88 -12.49
C LYS A 425 -39.85 -3.10 -11.72
N LYS A 426 -38.58 -3.47 -11.91
CA LYS A 426 -37.94 -4.64 -11.30
C LYS A 426 -37.14 -4.28 -10.04
N ILE A 427 -36.90 -3.00 -9.79
CA ILE A 427 -36.10 -2.52 -8.67
C ILE A 427 -37.06 -1.85 -7.66
N PRO A 428 -37.29 -2.45 -6.48
CA PRO A 428 -38.12 -1.88 -5.43
C PRO A 428 -37.73 -0.45 -5.03
N GLU A 429 -36.43 -0.18 -4.91
CA GLU A 429 -35.84 1.09 -4.48
C GLU A 429 -35.73 2.12 -5.62
N SER A 430 -36.33 1.84 -6.79
CA SER A 430 -36.18 2.70 -7.98
C SER A 430 -36.64 4.15 -7.75
N GLN A 431 -37.71 4.34 -6.99
CA GLN A 431 -38.21 5.68 -6.66
C GLN A 431 -37.25 6.43 -5.72
N GLU A 432 -36.64 5.74 -4.76
CA GLU A 432 -35.63 6.35 -3.86
C GLU A 432 -34.43 6.84 -4.66
N PHE A 433 -34.00 6.10 -5.69
CA PHE A 433 -32.92 6.55 -6.57
C PHE A 433 -33.31 7.80 -7.39
N PHE A 434 -34.55 7.88 -7.89
CA PHE A 434 -35.00 9.05 -8.64
C PHE A 434 -35.12 10.29 -7.75
N GLN A 435 -35.56 10.11 -6.50
CA GLN A 435 -35.54 11.18 -5.51
C GLN A 435 -34.09 11.60 -5.21
N PHE A 436 -33.20 10.65 -4.98
CA PHE A 436 -31.77 10.93 -4.76
C PHE A 436 -31.14 11.71 -5.92
N ILE A 437 -31.45 11.38 -7.19
CA ILE A 437 -30.97 12.13 -8.36
C ILE A 437 -31.48 13.58 -8.35
N ARG A 438 -32.73 13.81 -7.95
CA ARG A 438 -33.31 15.16 -7.86
C ARG A 438 -32.65 16.01 -6.77
N GLU A 439 -32.30 15.39 -5.65
CA GLU A 439 -31.70 16.06 -4.49
C GLU A 439 -30.18 16.25 -4.64
N PHE A 440 -29.46 15.22 -5.07
CA PHE A 440 -28.00 15.14 -5.02
C PHE A 440 -27.32 14.91 -6.38
N GLY A 441 -28.08 14.70 -7.45
CA GLY A 441 -27.53 14.49 -8.79
C GLY A 441 -26.99 15.77 -9.44
N SER A 442 -26.09 15.61 -10.42
CA SER A 442 -25.67 16.70 -11.30
C SER A 442 -26.82 17.13 -12.23
N ASP A 443 -26.76 18.34 -12.78
CA ASP A 443 -27.81 18.86 -13.67
C ASP A 443 -28.00 17.99 -14.92
N GLU A 444 -26.92 17.39 -15.43
CA GLU A 444 -26.99 16.43 -16.53
C GLU A 444 -27.81 15.18 -16.16
N THR A 445 -27.56 14.61 -14.99
CA THR A 445 -28.30 13.42 -14.53
C THR A 445 -29.78 13.71 -14.29
N LYS A 446 -30.11 14.91 -13.76
CA LYS A 446 -31.48 15.40 -13.61
C LYS A 446 -32.16 15.53 -14.98
N SER A 447 -31.50 16.15 -15.95
CA SER A 447 -31.99 16.27 -17.33
C SER A 447 -32.22 14.91 -18.01
N MET A 448 -31.32 13.95 -17.81
CA MET A 448 -31.48 12.58 -18.32
C MET A 448 -32.68 11.87 -17.69
N LEU A 449 -32.92 12.06 -16.40
CA LEU A 449 -34.08 11.51 -15.71
C LEU A 449 -35.38 12.08 -16.30
N HIS A 450 -35.49 13.40 -16.44
CA HIS A 450 -36.67 14.06 -17.02
C HIS A 450 -36.99 13.54 -18.44
N ARG A 451 -35.99 13.50 -19.33
CA ARG A 451 -36.16 12.96 -20.70
C ARG A 451 -36.57 11.49 -20.71
N GLY A 452 -36.05 10.70 -19.77
CA GLY A 452 -36.40 9.29 -19.62
C GLY A 452 -37.80 9.03 -19.08
N GLU A 453 -38.36 9.97 -18.31
CA GLU A 453 -39.75 9.92 -17.84
C GLU A 453 -40.73 10.35 -18.95
N GLU A 454 -40.36 11.30 -19.81
CA GLU A 454 -41.17 11.78 -20.94
C GLU A 454 -41.21 10.82 -22.15
N GLY A 455 -40.14 10.06 -22.39
CA GLY A 455 -39.97 9.17 -23.55
C GLY A 455 -40.80 7.87 -23.58
N LYS A 456 -41.80 7.70 -22.70
CA LYS A 456 -42.80 6.62 -22.82
C LYS A 456 -44.14 7.20 -23.23
N PRO A 457 -44.44 7.36 -24.53
CA PRO A 457 -45.81 7.62 -24.96
C PRO A 457 -46.67 6.44 -24.52
N GLY A 458 -47.83 6.77 -23.95
CA GLY A 458 -48.79 5.79 -23.50
C GLY A 458 -49.08 4.77 -24.60
N LYS A 459 -48.98 3.49 -24.25
CA LYS A 459 -49.79 2.49 -24.95
C LYS A 459 -51.25 2.83 -24.66
N HIS A 460 -51.84 3.70 -25.47
CA HIS A 460 -53.28 3.75 -25.62
C HIS A 460 -53.70 2.36 -26.08
N ARG A 461 -54.27 1.59 -25.14
CA ARG A 461 -55.18 0.50 -25.47
C ARG A 461 -56.36 1.14 -26.19
N LYS A 462 -56.47 0.88 -27.49
CA LYS A 462 -57.78 0.78 -28.13
C LYS A 462 -58.35 -0.59 -27.84
#